data_AF-A0A2G1W254-F1
#
_entry.id   AF-A0A2G1W254-F1
#
_cell.length_a   1.000
_cell.length_b   1.000
_cell.length_c   1.000
_cell.angle_alpha   90.00
_cell.angle_beta   90.00
_cell.angle_gamma   90.00
#
_symmetry.space_group_name_H-M   'P 1'
#
loop_
_entity.id
_entity.type
_entity.pdbx_description
1 polymer ?
#
loop_
_entity_poly.entity_id
_entity_poly.type
_entity_poly.pdbx_seq_one_letter_code
_entity_poly.pdbx_strand_id
1 'polypeptide(L)'
;MTLISYAGTIPENPDEMAVYFVYGTLCQGQCRQHCWPVTPLGVHPAWVQGTLFGRKDYPAMRPGNQRVGGECWFFARQDAARVTAALDEIEVTNQPGQRNLYDRIELQAKLAVPSSIRAPIQEGFPQKWTVSTYHYATDPLLDGFERLTERETEYGKFVVWPAEKWRSSADH
;
A
#
# COMPACT_ATOMS: atom_id res chain seq x y z
N MET A 1 -9.75 19.92 12.96
CA MET A 1 -9.16 19.04 11.94
C MET A 1 -10.16 17.93 11.66
N THR A 2 -10.79 17.95 10.50
CA THR A 2 -11.77 16.94 10.11
C THR A 2 -11.01 15.67 9.71
N LEU A 3 -11.19 14.56 10.44
CA LEU A 3 -10.73 13.26 9.95
C LEU A 3 -11.52 12.95 8.68
N ILE A 4 -10.86 13.04 7.52
CA ILE A 4 -11.44 12.51 6.29
C ILE A 4 -11.36 10.98 6.41
N SER A 5 -12.48 10.35 6.76
CA SER A 5 -12.63 8.91 6.71
C SER A 5 -12.83 8.51 5.25
N TYR A 6 -11.83 7.85 4.66
CA TYR A 6 -11.92 7.24 3.32
C TYR A 6 -12.42 5.79 3.37
N ALA A 7 -13.21 5.44 4.40
CA ALA A 7 -13.95 4.19 4.41
C ALA A 7 -15.10 4.27 3.37
N GLY A 8 -14.72 4.29 2.10
CA GLY A 8 -15.64 4.20 0.97
C GLY A 8 -16.11 2.76 0.79
N THR A 9 -17.20 2.57 0.05
CA THR A 9 -17.62 1.24 -0.39
C THR A 9 -16.61 0.71 -1.39
N ILE A 10 -16.23 -0.56 -1.28
CA ILE A 10 -15.40 -1.22 -2.30
C ILE A 10 -16.20 -1.21 -3.61
N PRO A 11 -15.66 -0.66 -4.71
CA PRO A 11 -16.42 -0.57 -5.94
C PRO A 11 -16.76 -1.95 -6.51
N GLU A 12 -17.99 -2.12 -7.01
CA GLU A 12 -18.49 -3.41 -7.50
C GLU A 12 -17.88 -3.82 -8.85
N ASN A 13 -17.52 -2.85 -9.70
CA ASN A 13 -16.94 -3.10 -11.02
C ASN A 13 -15.42 -2.85 -11.03
N PRO A 14 -14.58 -3.91 -11.02
CA PRO A 14 -13.12 -3.74 -11.01
C PRO A 14 -12.57 -3.15 -12.30
N ASP A 15 -13.25 -3.28 -13.44
CA ASP A 15 -12.75 -2.82 -14.75
C ASP A 15 -12.81 -1.29 -14.92
N GLU A 16 -13.58 -0.61 -14.06
CA GLU A 16 -13.71 0.84 -14.02
C GLU A 16 -12.79 1.50 -13.00
N MET A 17 -11.95 0.70 -12.34
CA MET A 17 -11.09 1.15 -11.24
C MET A 17 -9.62 1.07 -11.61
N ALA A 18 -8.86 2.07 -11.14
CA ALA A 18 -7.42 1.97 -11.00
C ALA A 18 -7.09 1.85 -9.52
N VAL A 19 -6.33 0.83 -9.16
CA VAL A 19 -6.01 0.53 -7.77
C VAL A 19 -4.50 0.59 -7.55
N TYR A 20 -4.09 1.32 -6.52
CA TYR A 20 -2.69 1.46 -6.15
C TYR A 20 -2.49 0.91 -4.75
N PHE A 21 -1.51 0.03 -4.60
CA PHE A 21 -1.09 -0.45 -3.29
C PHE A 21 0.12 0.36 -2.82
N VAL A 22 -0.02 0.99 -1.66
CA VAL A 22 1.05 1.74 -1.00
C VAL A 22 1.32 1.16 0.38
N TYR A 23 2.58 1.12 0.78
CA TYR A 23 3.04 0.47 2.02
C TYR A 23 3.94 1.41 2.85
N GLY A 24 3.88 2.71 2.58
CA GLY A 24 4.85 3.66 3.09
C GLY A 24 4.33 5.09 3.23
N THR A 25 5.14 6.04 2.79
CA THR A 25 4.93 7.47 3.04
C THR A 25 3.64 8.05 2.44
N LEU A 26 3.07 7.38 1.43
CA LEU A 26 1.79 7.72 0.79
C LEU A 26 0.55 7.22 1.54
N CYS A 27 0.71 6.32 2.51
CA CYS A 27 -0.41 5.79 3.29
C CYS A 27 -1.08 6.88 4.15
N GLN A 28 -2.31 6.63 4.62
CA GLN A 28 -3.00 7.56 5.52
C GLN A 28 -2.18 7.82 6.81
N GLY A 29 -2.19 9.06 7.31
CA GLY A 29 -1.41 9.49 8.47
C GLY A 29 0.10 9.59 8.24
N GLN A 30 0.59 9.43 7.00
CA GLN A 30 2.00 9.55 6.66
C GLN A 30 2.32 10.86 5.93
N CYS A 31 3.60 11.23 5.87
CA CYS A 31 4.06 12.55 5.45
C CYS A 31 3.73 12.93 3.99
N ARG A 32 3.50 11.95 3.10
CA ARG A 32 3.12 12.18 1.70
C ARG A 32 1.66 11.85 1.40
N GLN A 33 0.81 11.62 2.42
CA GLN A 33 -0.63 11.38 2.21
C GLN A 33 -1.30 12.48 1.38
N HIS A 34 -0.83 13.73 1.44
CA HIS A 34 -1.44 14.84 0.71
C HIS A 34 -0.95 14.98 -0.73
N CYS A 35 -0.05 14.10 -1.20
CA CYS A 35 0.52 14.16 -2.54
C CYS A 35 -0.33 13.44 -3.61
N TRP A 36 -1.44 12.79 -3.23
CA TRP A 36 -2.37 12.23 -4.21
C TRP A 36 -2.99 13.35 -5.05
N PRO A 37 -2.97 13.25 -6.39
CA PRO A 37 -3.38 14.36 -7.25
C PRO A 37 -4.92 14.50 -7.32
N VAL A 38 -5.66 13.48 -6.90
CA VAL A 38 -7.12 13.45 -6.85
C VAL A 38 -7.58 12.77 -5.57
N THR A 39 -8.82 13.01 -5.17
CA THR A 39 -9.44 12.34 -4.03
C THR A 39 -9.73 10.87 -4.39
N PRO A 40 -9.29 9.89 -3.59
CA PRO A 40 -9.63 8.48 -3.84
C PRO A 40 -11.13 8.23 -3.60
N LEU A 41 -11.67 7.23 -4.30
CA LEU A 41 -13.02 6.70 -4.09
C LEU A 41 -13.11 5.91 -2.77
N GLY A 42 -12.01 5.28 -2.38
CA GLY A 42 -11.91 4.52 -1.13
C GLY A 42 -10.46 4.14 -0.83
N VAL A 43 -10.17 3.98 0.45
CA VAL A 43 -8.87 3.51 0.95
C VAL A 43 -9.11 2.36 1.91
N HIS A 44 -8.51 1.21 1.64
CA HIS A 44 -8.72 -0.01 2.41
C HIS A 44 -7.40 -0.63 2.84
N PRO A 45 -7.28 -1.08 4.11
CA PRO A 45 -6.19 -1.94 4.54
C PRO A 45 -6.09 -3.16 3.62
N ALA A 46 -4.88 -3.50 3.22
CA ALA A 46 -4.62 -4.57 2.27
C ALA A 46 -3.23 -5.16 2.49
N TRP A 47 -2.94 -6.24 1.78
CA TRP A 47 -1.61 -6.83 1.76
C TRP A 47 -1.26 -7.44 0.40
N VAL A 48 0.04 -7.49 0.13
CA VAL A 48 0.65 -8.16 -1.04
C VAL A 48 1.73 -9.14 -0.56
N GLN A 49 2.22 -10.00 -1.45
CA GLN A 49 3.42 -10.79 -1.19
C GLN A 49 4.68 -9.97 -1.53
N GLY A 50 5.63 -9.92 -0.60
CA GLY A 50 6.88 -9.17 -0.78
C GLY A 50 7.87 -9.40 0.36
N THR A 51 9.01 -8.73 0.29
CA THR A 51 9.94 -8.55 1.40
C THR A 51 9.99 -7.05 1.69
N LEU A 52 9.67 -6.65 2.92
CA LEU A 52 9.69 -5.25 3.33
C LEU A 52 10.96 -4.94 4.12
N PHE A 53 11.53 -3.78 3.83
CA PHE A 53 12.68 -3.21 4.49
C PHE A 53 12.33 -1.81 4.99
N GLY A 54 12.96 -1.39 6.07
CA GLY A 54 12.68 -0.10 6.70
C GLY A 54 13.95 0.69 6.96
N ARG A 55 13.84 2.00 6.78
CA ARG A 55 14.72 3.01 7.37
C ARG A 55 13.84 4.00 8.14
N LYS A 56 14.46 4.91 8.90
CA LYS A 56 13.74 5.90 9.74
C LYS A 56 12.78 6.78 8.92
N ASP A 57 13.14 7.08 7.67
CA ASP A 57 12.52 8.05 6.79
C ASP A 57 11.71 7.42 5.64
N TYR A 58 12.00 6.17 5.27
CA TYR A 58 11.36 5.53 4.13
C TYR A 58 11.36 3.99 4.21
N PRO A 59 10.34 3.30 3.67
CA PRO A 59 10.34 1.85 3.49
C PRO A 59 10.73 1.45 2.06
N ALA A 60 11.27 0.26 1.89
CA ALA A 60 11.53 -0.34 0.58
C ALA A 60 10.89 -1.73 0.49
N MET A 61 10.21 -2.05 -0.60
CA MET A 61 9.68 -3.39 -0.86
C MET A 61 10.36 -4.01 -2.08
N ARG A 62 10.64 -5.30 -2.01
CA ARG A 62 11.11 -6.12 -3.15
C ARG A 62 10.33 -7.42 -3.23
N PRO A 63 10.45 -8.18 -4.34
CA PRO A 63 9.84 -9.50 -4.45
C PRO A 63 10.21 -10.39 -3.24
N GLY A 64 9.23 -11.18 -2.78
CA GLY A 64 9.38 -11.98 -1.58
C GLY A 64 8.10 -12.72 -1.23
N ASN A 65 8.12 -13.43 -0.10
CA ASN A 65 7.05 -14.33 0.33
C ASN A 65 6.36 -13.90 1.63
N GLN A 66 6.76 -12.79 2.24
CA GLN A 66 6.12 -12.27 3.45
C GLN A 66 4.84 -11.53 3.06
N ARG A 67 3.87 -11.47 3.99
CA ARG A 67 2.68 -10.64 3.80
C ARG A 67 3.02 -9.21 4.18
N VAL A 68 3.18 -8.35 3.18
CA VAL A 68 3.45 -6.93 3.38
C VAL A 68 2.13 -6.18 3.51
N GLY A 69 1.89 -5.56 4.66
CA GLY A 69 0.69 -4.78 4.92
C GLY A 69 0.83 -3.35 4.41
N GLY A 70 -0.27 -2.81 3.88
CA GLY A 70 -0.35 -1.49 3.27
C GLY A 70 -1.82 -1.13 2.99
N GLU A 71 -2.03 -0.19 2.09
CA GLU A 71 -3.35 0.29 1.73
C GLU A 71 -3.58 0.17 0.22
N CYS A 72 -4.75 -0.32 -0.16
CA CYS A 72 -5.27 -0.16 -1.51
C CYS A 72 -6.04 1.15 -1.61
N TRP A 73 -5.57 2.05 -2.47
CA TRP A 73 -6.22 3.30 -2.83
C TRP A 73 -6.92 3.13 -4.17
N PHE A 74 -8.22 3.39 -4.19
CA PHE A 74 -9.10 3.20 -5.34
C PHE A 74 -9.39 4.52 -6.02
N PHE A 75 -9.25 4.56 -7.34
CA PHE A 75 -9.53 5.73 -8.17
C PHE A 75 -10.38 5.33 -9.37
N ALA A 76 -11.14 6.28 -9.90
CA ALA A 76 -11.82 6.10 -11.18
C ALA A 76 -10.76 5.88 -12.28
N ARG A 77 -11.02 4.94 -13.20
CA ARG A 77 -10.06 4.60 -14.26
C ARG A 77 -9.67 5.79 -15.14
N GLN A 78 -10.56 6.77 -15.32
CA GLN A 78 -10.26 8.00 -16.05
C GLN A 78 -9.15 8.85 -15.40
N ASP A 79 -8.95 8.72 -14.08
CA ASP A 79 -7.93 9.46 -13.34
C ASP A 79 -6.59 8.71 -13.28
N ALA A 80 -6.53 7.45 -13.75
CA ALA A 80 -5.36 6.58 -13.62
C ALA A 80 -4.09 7.20 -14.19
N ALA A 81 -4.16 7.85 -15.36
CA ALA A 81 -2.99 8.48 -15.98
C ALA A 81 -2.41 9.60 -15.10
N ARG A 82 -3.27 10.41 -14.50
CA ARG A 82 -2.88 11.52 -13.61
C ARG A 82 -2.30 11.01 -12.30
N VAL A 83 -2.91 9.97 -11.70
CA VAL A 83 -2.40 9.34 -10.49
C VAL A 83 -1.04 8.70 -10.74
N THR A 84 -0.92 7.91 -11.80
CA THR A 84 0.33 7.25 -12.19
C THR A 84 1.46 8.26 -12.42
N ALA A 85 1.20 9.36 -13.12
CA ALA A 85 2.22 10.39 -13.36
C ALA A 85 2.71 11.03 -12.05
N ALA A 86 1.80 11.36 -11.13
CA ALA A 86 2.18 11.93 -9.84
C ALA A 86 2.99 10.93 -8.98
N LEU A 87 2.61 9.66 -8.96
CA LEU A 87 3.34 8.65 -8.21
C LEU A 87 4.72 8.36 -8.80
N ASP A 88 4.86 8.33 -10.13
CA ASP A 88 6.16 8.16 -10.78
C ASP A 88 7.13 9.29 -10.47
N GLU A 89 6.63 10.52 -10.35
CA GLU A 89 7.43 11.66 -9.91
C GLU A 89 7.89 11.50 -8.45
N ILE A 90 6.96 11.12 -7.55
CA ILE A 90 7.22 10.96 -6.12
C ILE A 90 8.22 9.81 -5.83
N GLU A 91 8.11 8.72 -6.58
CA GLU A 91 8.89 7.49 -6.40
C GLU A 91 10.13 7.43 -7.32
N VAL A 92 10.40 8.52 -8.07
CA VAL A 92 11.52 8.66 -8.99
C VAL A 92 11.58 7.46 -9.95
N THR A 93 10.46 7.22 -10.62
CA THR A 93 10.24 6.13 -11.57
C THR A 93 10.12 6.69 -12.99
N ASN A 94 10.64 5.96 -13.98
CA ASN A 94 10.58 6.28 -15.42
C ASN A 94 11.15 7.67 -15.79
N GLN A 95 12.21 8.09 -15.09
CA GLN A 95 12.84 9.39 -15.32
C GLN A 95 13.85 9.32 -16.49
N PRO A 96 13.69 10.11 -17.57
CA PRO A 96 14.58 10.06 -18.72
C PRO A 96 16.05 10.32 -18.34
N GLY A 97 16.94 9.38 -18.69
CA GLY A 97 18.38 9.51 -18.45
C GLY A 97 18.81 9.29 -16.99
N GLN A 98 17.90 8.94 -16.09
CA GLN A 98 18.19 8.62 -14.69
C GLN A 98 17.79 7.18 -14.38
N ARG A 99 18.44 6.57 -13.38
CA ARG A 99 18.03 5.27 -12.88
C ARG A 99 16.82 5.45 -11.97
N ASN A 100 15.89 4.51 -12.03
CA ASN A 100 14.76 4.46 -11.12
C ASN A 100 15.23 4.28 -9.68
N LEU A 101 14.58 4.97 -8.75
CA LEU A 101 14.68 4.62 -7.32
C LEU A 101 13.71 3.48 -6.99
N TYR A 102 12.50 3.57 -7.54
CA TYR A 102 11.51 2.50 -7.53
C TYR A 102 11.05 2.14 -8.95
N ASP A 103 10.78 0.86 -9.16
CA ASP A 103 10.12 0.35 -10.35
C ASP A 103 8.63 0.17 -10.08
N ARG A 104 7.78 0.77 -10.92
CA ARG A 104 6.34 0.50 -10.89
C ARG A 104 6.08 -0.89 -11.45
N ILE A 105 5.35 -1.70 -10.71
CA ILE A 105 4.96 -3.06 -11.10
C ILE A 105 3.48 -3.30 -10.81
N GLU A 106 2.93 -4.35 -11.41
CA GLU A 106 1.60 -4.86 -11.09
C GLU A 106 1.67 -6.10 -10.20
N LEU A 107 0.85 -6.14 -9.14
CA LEU A 107 0.74 -7.27 -8.22
C LEU A 107 -0.73 -7.62 -7.94
N GLN A 108 -0.92 -8.75 -7.26
CA GLN A 108 -2.21 -9.11 -6.68
C GLN A 108 -2.24 -8.71 -5.20
N ALA A 109 -3.12 -7.76 -4.85
CA ALA A 109 -3.40 -7.40 -3.47
C ALA A 109 -4.65 -8.13 -2.96
N LYS A 110 -4.68 -8.36 -1.66
CA LYS A 110 -5.89 -8.80 -0.96
C LYS A 110 -6.24 -7.77 0.11
N LEU A 111 -7.50 -7.37 0.13
CA LEU A 111 -8.00 -6.51 1.21
C LEU A 111 -7.91 -7.25 2.55
N ALA A 112 -7.53 -6.52 3.58
CA ALA A 112 -7.39 -7.02 4.93
C ALA A 112 -8.67 -6.72 5.71
N VAL A 113 -9.14 -7.72 6.47
CA VAL A 113 -10.34 -7.62 7.30
C VAL A 113 -9.90 -7.71 8.75
N PRO A 114 -10.40 -6.85 9.67
CA PRO A 114 -10.06 -6.94 11.07
C PRO A 114 -10.32 -8.33 11.64
N SER A 115 -9.39 -8.83 12.45
CA SER A 115 -9.43 -10.18 13.03
C SER A 115 -10.59 -10.35 14.02
N SER A 116 -11.09 -9.25 14.57
CA SER A 116 -12.27 -9.18 15.45
C SER A 116 -13.58 -9.41 14.71
N ILE A 117 -13.63 -9.13 13.41
CA ILE A 117 -14.78 -9.39 12.56
C ILE A 117 -14.70 -10.85 12.11
N ARG A 118 -15.12 -11.78 12.98
CA ARG A 118 -15.54 -13.13 12.58
C ARG A 118 -16.92 -13.04 11.90
N ALA A 119 -17.02 -12.31 10.80
CA ALA A 119 -18.20 -12.45 9.95
C ALA A 119 -18.13 -13.86 9.33
N PRO A 120 -19.27 -14.58 9.13
CA PRO A 120 -19.27 -15.66 8.18
C PRO A 120 -18.74 -15.05 6.88
N ILE A 121 -17.60 -15.54 6.40
CA ILE A 121 -16.98 -15.10 5.17
C ILE A 121 -18.12 -15.08 4.15
N GLN A 122 -18.59 -13.88 3.75
CA GLN A 122 -19.49 -13.80 2.61
C GLN A 122 -18.73 -14.49 1.49
N GLU A 123 -19.27 -15.59 0.96
CA GLU A 123 -18.71 -16.27 -0.19
C GLU A 123 -18.43 -15.21 -1.26
N GLY A 124 -17.14 -14.91 -1.51
CA GLY A 124 -16.73 -13.79 -2.36
C GLY A 124 -15.60 -12.91 -1.80
N PHE A 125 -15.30 -12.96 -0.50
CA PHE A 125 -14.16 -12.26 0.11
C PHE A 125 -13.00 -13.22 0.46
N PRO A 126 -11.72 -12.86 0.24
CA PRO A 126 -11.21 -11.58 -0.25
C PRO A 126 -11.14 -11.52 -1.78
N GLN A 127 -11.77 -10.50 -2.36
CA GLN A 127 -11.54 -10.12 -3.75
C GLN A 127 -10.05 -9.80 -3.92
N LYS A 128 -9.39 -10.52 -4.83
CA LYS A 128 -8.03 -10.19 -5.26
C LYS A 128 -8.14 -9.02 -6.22
N TRP A 129 -7.27 -8.04 -6.06
CA TRP A 129 -7.21 -6.86 -6.91
C TRP A 129 -5.87 -6.83 -7.63
N THR A 130 -5.89 -6.61 -8.94
CA THR A 130 -4.68 -6.19 -9.66
C THR A 130 -4.38 -4.75 -9.27
N VAL A 131 -3.19 -4.50 -8.74
CA VAL A 131 -2.78 -3.19 -8.23
C VAL A 131 -1.46 -2.76 -8.83
N SER A 132 -1.31 -1.46 -9.07
CA SER A 132 0.02 -0.85 -9.28
C SER A 132 0.69 -0.60 -7.93
N THR A 133 1.98 -0.91 -7.81
CA THR A 133 2.81 -0.64 -6.64
C THR A 133 4.23 -0.32 -7.07
N TYR A 134 5.07 0.13 -6.13
CA TYR A 134 6.45 0.51 -6.37
C TYR A 134 7.38 -0.46 -5.63
N HIS A 135 8.33 -1.08 -6.33
CA HIS A 135 9.39 -1.89 -5.73
C HIS A 135 10.71 -1.13 -5.78
N TYR A 136 11.52 -1.22 -4.74
CA TYR A 136 12.83 -0.61 -4.72
C TYR A 136 13.72 -1.24 -5.81
N ALA A 137 14.33 -0.39 -6.64
CA ALA A 137 15.03 -0.83 -7.85
C ALA A 137 16.34 -1.59 -7.55
N THR A 138 17.03 -1.24 -6.45
CA THR A 138 18.30 -1.84 -6.03
C THR A 138 18.14 -2.75 -4.82
N ASP A 139 19.22 -3.40 -4.38
CA ASP A 139 19.20 -4.12 -3.11
C ASP A 139 19.13 -3.11 -1.93
N PRO A 140 18.03 -3.09 -1.14
CA PRO A 140 17.87 -2.11 -0.06
C PRO A 140 18.95 -2.25 1.01
N LEU A 141 19.54 -3.44 1.17
CA LEU A 141 20.61 -3.66 2.15
C LEU A 141 21.87 -2.85 1.80
N LEU A 142 22.14 -2.62 0.50
CA LEU A 142 23.26 -1.79 0.05
C LEU A 142 23.04 -0.30 0.36
N ASP A 143 21.78 0.11 0.52
CA ASP A 143 21.36 1.49 0.77
C ASP A 143 21.04 1.75 2.25
N GLY A 144 21.44 0.82 3.13
CA GLY A 144 21.33 0.94 4.58
C GLY A 144 19.93 0.69 5.14
N PHE A 145 19.06 0.00 4.40
CA PHE A 145 17.79 -0.46 4.94
C PHE A 145 17.97 -1.74 5.76
N GLU A 146 17.11 -1.92 6.75
CA GLU A 146 17.04 -3.16 7.53
C GLU A 146 15.82 -3.97 7.10
N ARG A 147 15.98 -5.30 6.99
CA ARG A 147 14.84 -6.18 6.70
C ARG A 147 13.89 -6.19 7.90
N LEU A 148 12.62 -5.93 7.64
CA LEU A 148 11.59 -5.94 8.66
C LEU A 148 11.02 -7.35 8.86
N THR A 149 10.56 -7.60 10.09
CA THR A 149 9.97 -8.88 10.51
C THR A 149 8.47 -8.74 10.71
N GLU A 150 7.78 -9.88 10.67
CA GLU A 150 6.33 -9.93 10.88
C GLU A 150 5.96 -9.50 12.29
N ARG A 151 4.81 -8.85 12.40
CA ARG A 151 4.23 -8.41 13.68
C ARG A 151 2.73 -8.69 13.68
N GLU A 152 2.17 -8.85 14.87
CA GLU A 152 0.73 -8.92 15.04
C GLU A 152 0.12 -7.53 14.84
N THR A 153 -0.96 -7.45 14.07
CA THR A 153 -1.75 -6.23 13.83
C THR A 153 -3.22 -6.54 14.06
N GLU A 154 -4.09 -5.54 14.06
CA GLU A 154 -5.55 -5.78 14.12
C GLU A 154 -6.06 -6.65 12.95
N TYR A 155 -5.34 -6.69 11.83
CA TYR A 155 -5.67 -7.45 10.62
C TYR A 155 -4.94 -8.81 10.53
N GLY A 156 -4.17 -9.19 11.57
CA GLY A 156 -3.36 -10.41 11.65
C GLY A 156 -1.86 -10.14 11.46
N LYS A 157 -1.08 -11.20 11.17
CA LYS A 157 0.38 -11.12 11.01
C LYS A 157 0.81 -10.52 9.67
N PHE A 158 1.49 -9.38 9.73
CA PHE A 158 2.03 -8.66 8.58
C PHE A 158 3.40 -8.06 8.86
N VAL A 159 4.18 -7.82 7.80
CA VAL A 159 5.34 -6.92 7.82
C VAL A 159 4.86 -5.55 7.37
N VAL A 160 5.09 -4.51 8.17
CA VAL A 160 4.47 -3.19 7.98
C VAL A 160 5.43 -2.05 8.31
N TRP A 161 5.21 -0.89 7.71
CA TRP A 161 5.92 0.35 8.01
C TRP A 161 4.99 1.59 7.94
N PRO A 162 5.18 2.61 8.79
CA PRO A 162 5.89 2.51 10.06
C PRO A 162 5.07 1.62 11.01
N ALA A 163 5.73 0.87 11.90
CA ALA A 163 5.03 -0.13 12.71
C ALA A 163 3.98 0.48 13.65
N GLU A 164 4.18 1.73 14.09
CA GLU A 164 3.30 2.49 14.98
C GLU A 164 1.89 2.64 14.41
N LYS A 165 1.78 2.82 13.09
CA LYS A 165 0.50 2.98 12.39
C LYS A 165 -0.39 1.75 12.50
N TRP A 166 0.21 0.56 12.65
CA TRP A 166 -0.45 -0.73 12.54
C TRP A 166 -0.64 -1.44 13.89
N ARG A 167 -0.36 -0.75 14.99
CA ARG A 167 -0.55 -1.29 16.35
C ARG A 167 -2.04 -1.50 16.63
N SER A 168 -2.36 -2.59 17.30
CA SER A 168 -3.71 -2.85 17.78
C SER A 168 -4.08 -1.84 18.86
N SER A 169 -5.33 -1.38 18.89
CA SER A 169 -5.83 -0.51 19.96
C SER A 169 -5.77 -1.14 21.36
N ALA A 170 -5.46 -2.44 21.46
CA ALA A 170 -5.23 -3.15 22.71
C ALA A 170 -3.87 -2.83 23.40
N ASP A 171 -2.98 -2.07 22.75
CA ASP A 171 -1.65 -1.72 23.26
C ASP A 171 -1.60 -0.37 24.01
N HIS A 172 -2.73 0.22 24.40
CA HIS A 172 -2.83 1.45 25.21
C HIS A 172 -3.60 1.24 26.52
#